data_AF-A0A2G5LCJ8-F1
#
_entry.id   AF-A0A2G5LCJ8-F1
#
_cell.length_a   1.000
_cell.length_b   1.000
_cell.length_c   1.000
_cell.angle_alpha   90.00
_cell.angle_beta   90.00
_cell.angle_gamma   90.00
#
_symmetry.space_group_name_H-M   'P 1'
#
loop_
_entity.id
_entity.type
_entity.pdbx_description
1 polymer ?
#
loop_
_entity_poly.entity_id
_entity_poly.type
_entity_poly.pdbx_seq_one_letter_code
_entity_poly.pdbx_strand_id
1 'polypeptide(L)'
;METQRQRKIAGVIQKDIVAILQKAAIEGGLRGTLISVSKVSVTTDLSIAKVYVSIFPTEQAKELLEGIKSNQPLIKHELAQRTRNQLRRVPELLFYLDDSLDYIEKIEKSLKREENPIENRDLLPRRKKS
;
A
#
# COMPACT_ATOMS: atom_id res chain seq x y z
N MET A 1 6.18 -11.36 15.88
CA MET A 1 6.97 -11.88 14.74
C MET A 1 6.03 -12.46 13.70
N GLU A 2 6.28 -12.21 12.42
CA GLU A 2 5.48 -12.77 11.33
C GLU A 2 5.86 -14.24 11.09
N THR A 3 4.85 -15.09 10.89
CA THR A 3 5.05 -16.53 10.66
C THR A 3 5.49 -16.81 9.22
N GLN A 4 6.16 -17.96 9.00
CA GLN A 4 6.54 -18.41 7.65
C GLN A 4 5.34 -18.56 6.72
N ARG A 5 4.18 -18.96 7.28
CA ARG A 5 2.93 -19.06 6.53
C ARG A 5 2.43 -17.69 6.07
N GLN A 6 2.44 -16.68 6.94
CA GLN A 6 2.06 -15.31 6.57
C GLN A 6 2.94 -14.78 5.44
N ARG A 7 4.27 -14.97 5.51
CA ARG A 7 5.20 -14.55 4.46
C ARG A 7 4.92 -15.21 3.11
N LYS A 8 4.69 -16.53 3.11
CA LYS A 8 4.35 -17.26 1.87
C LYS A 8 3.05 -16.73 1.26
N ILE A 9 2.02 -16.54 2.08
CA ILE A 9 0.71 -16.03 1.61
C ILE A 9 0.84 -14.59 1.10
N ALA A 10 1.55 -13.73 1.83
CA ALA A 10 1.81 -12.36 1.41
C ALA A 10 2.52 -12.32 0.05
N GLY A 11 3.53 -13.16 -0.16
CA GLY A 11 4.25 -13.23 -1.44
C GLY A 11 3.37 -13.70 -2.61
N VAL A 12 2.51 -14.70 -2.40
CA VAL A 12 1.53 -15.15 -3.40
C VAL A 12 0.57 -14.02 -3.74
N ILE A 13 -0.05 -13.41 -2.72
CA ILE A 13 -0.99 -12.31 -2.90
C ILE A 13 -0.33 -11.12 -3.62
N GLN A 14 0.90 -10.78 -3.25
CA GLN A 14 1.64 -9.68 -3.88
C GLN A 14 1.83 -9.93 -5.37
N LYS A 15 2.29 -11.12 -5.76
CA LYS A 15 2.51 -11.46 -7.17
C LYS A 15 1.22 -11.40 -7.98
N ASP A 16 0.14 -11.95 -7.45
CA ASP A 16 -1.14 -11.99 -8.16
C ASP A 16 -1.80 -10.61 -8.25
N ILE A 17 -1.76 -9.81 -7.17
CA ILE A 17 -2.31 -8.45 -7.19
C ILE A 17 -1.55 -7.57 -8.17
N VAL A 18 -0.22 -7.66 -8.26
CA VAL A 18 0.55 -6.90 -9.26
C VAL A 18 0.04 -7.20 -10.67
N ALA A 19 -0.15 -8.47 -11.00
CA ALA A 19 -0.63 -8.87 -12.32
C ALA A 19 -2.08 -8.42 -12.58
N ILE A 20 -2.95 -8.44 -11.56
CA ILE A 20 -4.34 -7.97 -11.67
C ILE A 20 -4.37 -6.45 -11.90
N LEU A 21 -3.64 -5.68 -11.09
CA LEU A 21 -3.60 -4.22 -11.19
C LEU A 21 -3.00 -3.75 -12.52
N GLN A 22 -1.93 -4.39 -13.00
CA GLN A 22 -1.35 -4.07 -14.30
C GLN A 22 -2.33 -4.32 -15.44
N LYS A 23 -3.03 -5.46 -15.43
CA LYS A 23 -4.04 -5.78 -16.44
C LYS A 23 -5.19 -4.76 -16.42
N ALA A 24 -5.72 -4.47 -15.22
CA ALA A 24 -6.79 -3.49 -15.05
C ALA A 24 -6.37 -2.08 -15.49
N ALA A 25 -5.10 -1.69 -15.26
CA ALA A 25 -4.58 -0.40 -15.71
C ALA A 25 -4.53 -0.29 -17.25
N ILE A 26 -4.12 -1.36 -17.93
CA ILE A 26 -4.08 -1.43 -19.40
C ILE A 26 -5.51 -1.37 -19.97
N GLU A 27 -6.43 -2.16 -19.42
CA GLU A 27 -7.83 -2.20 -19.86
C GLU A 27 -8.56 -0.88 -19.57
N GLY A 28 -8.25 -0.21 -18.46
CA GLY A 28 -8.77 1.10 -18.09
C GLY A 28 -8.17 2.27 -18.87
N GLY A 29 -7.25 2.02 -19.81
CA GLY A 29 -6.67 3.05 -20.66
C GLY A 29 -5.73 4.02 -19.95
N LEU A 30 -5.23 3.66 -18.76
CA LEU A 30 -4.30 4.46 -17.95
C LEU A 30 -2.89 4.44 -18.55
N ARG A 31 -2.72 5.07 -19.71
CA ARG A 31 -1.44 5.18 -20.41
C ARG A 31 -0.55 6.18 -19.68
N GLY A 32 0.65 5.74 -19.28
CA GLY A 32 1.62 6.59 -18.58
C GLY A 32 1.53 6.58 -17.05
N THR A 33 0.61 5.81 -16.47
CA THR A 33 0.55 5.57 -15.02
C THR A 33 1.22 4.24 -14.68
N LEU A 34 2.19 4.26 -13.77
CA LEU A 34 2.83 3.07 -13.24
C LEU A 34 2.26 2.76 -11.86
N ILE A 35 1.64 1.58 -11.72
CA ILE A 35 1.13 1.07 -10.45
C ILE A 35 2.01 -0.11 -10.03
N SER A 36 2.61 -0.03 -8.85
CA SER A 36 3.45 -1.09 -8.28
C SER A 36 3.01 -1.42 -6.85
N VAL A 37 3.23 -2.66 -6.41
CA VAL A 37 2.90 -3.10 -5.04
C VAL A 37 4.18 -3.24 -4.24
N SER A 38 4.45 -2.28 -3.35
CA SER A 38 5.66 -2.24 -2.54
C SER A 38 5.69 -3.31 -1.48
N LYS A 39 4.57 -3.52 -0.78
CA LYS A 39 4.50 -4.44 0.36
C LYS A 39 3.10 -5.00 0.55
N VAL A 40 3.04 -6.27 0.96
CA VAL A 40 1.81 -6.89 1.46
C VAL A 40 2.05 -7.39 2.86
N SER A 41 1.14 -7.09 3.78
CA SER A 41 1.18 -7.58 5.17
C SER A 41 -0.13 -8.26 5.50
N VAL A 42 -0.06 -9.47 6.05
CA VAL A 42 -1.23 -10.28 6.36
C VAL A 42 -1.36 -10.43 7.87
N THR A 43 -2.57 -10.29 8.41
CA THR A 43 -2.86 -10.51 9.83
C THR A 43 -2.59 -11.95 10.26
N THR A 44 -2.43 -12.17 11.57
CA THR A 44 -2.08 -13.49 12.14
C THR A 44 -3.14 -14.56 11.91
N ASP A 45 -4.40 -14.15 11.87
CA ASP A 45 -5.57 -14.97 11.53
C ASP A 45 -5.77 -15.14 10.01
N LEU A 46 -4.92 -14.52 9.19
CA LEU A 46 -4.97 -14.54 7.72
C LEU A 46 -6.29 -14.01 7.13
N SER A 47 -7.05 -13.24 7.89
CA SER A 47 -8.34 -12.72 7.46
C SER A 47 -8.23 -11.42 6.65
N ILE A 48 -7.17 -10.63 6.89
CA ILE A 48 -6.95 -9.32 6.28
C ILE A 48 -5.55 -9.26 5.68
N ALA A 49 -5.46 -8.75 4.46
CA ALA A 49 -4.22 -8.43 3.76
C ALA A 49 -4.17 -6.93 3.47
N LYS A 50 -3.22 -6.23 4.09
CA LYS A 50 -2.90 -4.83 3.81
C LYS A 50 -1.93 -4.77 2.64
N VAL A 51 -2.33 -4.09 1.58
CA VAL A 51 -1.59 -3.96 0.34
C VAL A 51 -1.16 -2.50 0.20
N TYR A 52 0.15 -2.28 0.18
CA TYR A 52 0.77 -0.98 0.00
C TYR A 52 1.15 -0.82 -1.47
N VAL A 53 0.61 0.21 -2.10
CA VAL A 53 0.71 0.46 -3.54
C VAL A 53 1.44 1.78 -3.74
N SER A 54 2.42 1.79 -4.64
CA SER A 54 3.08 2.99 -5.13
C SER A 54 2.57 3.30 -6.53
N ILE A 55 2.15 4.55 -6.73
CA ILE A 55 1.55 5.03 -7.98
C ILE A 55 2.35 6.22 -8.48
N PHE A 56 2.74 6.17 -9.74
CA PHE A 56 3.46 7.24 -10.42
C PHE A 56 2.71 7.64 -11.69
N PRO A 57 2.44 8.94 -11.94
CA PRO A 57 2.82 10.11 -11.12
C PRO A 57 1.98 10.26 -9.83
N THR A 58 2.57 10.90 -8.81
CA THR A 58 1.99 11.02 -7.45
C THR A 58 0.74 11.90 -7.39
N GLU A 59 0.58 12.84 -8.32
CA GLU A 59 -0.58 13.73 -8.43
C GLU A 59 -1.90 12.96 -8.58
N GLN A 60 -1.87 11.85 -9.32
CA GLN A 60 -3.05 11.01 -9.59
C GLN A 60 -3.21 9.88 -8.57
N ALA A 61 -2.28 9.72 -7.63
CA ALA A 61 -2.21 8.57 -6.74
C ALA A 61 -3.46 8.43 -5.85
N LYS A 62 -4.02 9.54 -5.36
CA LYS A 62 -5.21 9.52 -4.50
C LYS A 62 -6.46 9.08 -5.26
N GLU A 63 -6.70 9.66 -6.43
CA GLU A 63 -7.85 9.33 -7.28
C GLU A 63 -7.80 7.87 -7.73
N LEU A 64 -6.62 7.40 -8.17
CA LEU A 64 -6.41 6.01 -8.53
C LEU A 64 -6.59 5.05 -7.36
N LEU A 65 -6.14 5.43 -6.15
CA LEU A 65 -6.38 4.63 -4.95
C LEU A 65 -7.88 4.48 -4.67
N GLU A 66 -8.66 5.54 -4.81
CA GLU A 66 -10.13 5.48 -4.64
C GLU A 66 -10.78 4.60 -5.71
N GLY A 67 -10.31 4.66 -6.96
CA GLY A 67 -10.72 3.75 -8.02
C GLY A 67 -10.40 2.28 -7.70
N ILE A 68 -9.21 1.99 -7.19
CA ILE A 68 -8.81 0.64 -6.78
C ILE A 68 -9.68 0.15 -5.61
N LYS A 69 -9.96 1.01 -4.63
CA LYS A 69 -10.85 0.68 -3.49
C LYS A 69 -12.28 0.39 -3.94
N SER A 70 -12.80 1.17 -4.89
CA SER A 70 -14.14 0.95 -5.45
C SER A 70 -14.23 -0.39 -6.19
N ASN A 71 -13.14 -0.80 -6.85
CA ASN A 71 -13.03 -2.08 -7.56
C ASN A 71 -12.53 -3.24 -6.68
N GLN A 72 -12.39 -3.05 -5.36
CA GLN A 72 -11.91 -4.06 -4.43
C GLN A 72 -12.68 -5.39 -4.51
N PRO A 73 -14.02 -5.44 -4.64
CA PRO A 73 -14.75 -6.70 -4.76
C PRO A 73 -14.37 -7.49 -6.02
N LEU A 74 -14.18 -6.80 -7.15
CA LEU A 74 -13.77 -7.40 -8.41
C LEU A 74 -12.34 -7.95 -8.33
N ILE A 75 -11.42 -7.15 -7.79
CA ILE A 75 -10.02 -7.57 -7.58
C ILE A 75 -9.96 -8.79 -6.67
N LYS A 76 -10.75 -8.80 -5.58
CA LYS A 76 -10.84 -9.93 -4.65
C LYS A 76 -11.38 -11.18 -5.36
N HIS A 77 -12.38 -11.03 -6.22
CA HIS A 77 -12.95 -12.14 -6.98
C HIS A 77 -11.92 -12.74 -7.94
N GLU A 78 -11.20 -11.90 -8.70
CA GLU A 78 -10.15 -12.38 -9.60
C GLU A 78 -8.99 -13.05 -8.84
N LEU A 79 -8.56 -12.47 -7.72
CA LEU A 79 -7.56 -13.07 -6.84
C LEU A 79 -8.02 -14.43 -6.31
N ALA A 80 -9.30 -14.57 -5.95
CA ALA A 80 -9.86 -15.85 -5.50
C ALA A 80 -9.83 -16.93 -6.56
N GLN A 81 -10.09 -16.58 -7.82
CA GLN A 81 -9.97 -17.53 -8.92
C GLN A 81 -8.53 -18.00 -9.12
N ARG A 82 -7.56 -17.08 -9.09
CA ARG A 82 -6.12 -17.40 -9.27
C ARG A 82 -5.55 -18.22 -8.11
N THR A 83 -5.95 -17.90 -6.88
CA THR A 83 -5.40 -18.51 -5.66
C THR A 83 -6.22 -19.70 -5.14
N ARG A 84 -7.26 -20.13 -5.85
CA ARG A 84 -8.21 -21.19 -5.43
C ARG A 84 -7.52 -22.47 -4.94
N ASN A 85 -6.43 -22.87 -5.58
CA ASN A 85 -5.69 -24.10 -5.23
C ASN A 85 -4.66 -23.89 -4.11
N GLN A 86 -4.35 -22.65 -3.76
CA GLN A 86 -3.30 -22.27 -2.82
C GLN A 86 -3.88 -21.79 -1.48
N LEU A 87 -5.09 -21.20 -1.50
CA LEU A 87 -5.73 -20.59 -0.36
C LEU A 87 -7.14 -21.18 -0.15
N ARG A 88 -7.43 -21.61 1.08
CA ARG A 88 -8.77 -22.02 1.49
C ARG A 88 -9.76 -20.85 1.52
N ARG A 89 -9.29 -19.68 1.94
CA ARG A 89 -10.06 -18.44 2.04
C ARG A 89 -9.17 -17.28 1.63
N VAL A 90 -9.69 -16.42 0.77
CA VAL A 90 -9.01 -15.19 0.38
C VAL A 90 -9.25 -14.13 1.47
N PRO A 91 -8.20 -13.48 1.97
CA PRO A 91 -8.36 -12.39 2.93
C PRO A 91 -9.12 -11.21 2.32
N GLU A 92 -9.63 -10.35 3.18
CA GLU A 92 -10.06 -9.02 2.77
C GLU A 92 -8.84 -8.17 2.41
N LEU A 93 -8.90 -7.48 1.28
CA LEU A 93 -7.81 -6.66 0.77
C LEU A 93 -8.03 -5.22 1.19
N LEU A 94 -7.05 -4.60 1.86
CA LEU A 94 -7.09 -3.19 2.22
C LEU A 94 -5.95 -2.47 1.52
N PHE A 95 -6.27 -1.49 0.67
CA PHE A 95 -5.30 -0.76 -0.12
C PHE A 95 -4.87 0.55 0.54
N TYR A 96 -3.56 0.78 0.58
CA TYR A 96 -2.92 1.98 1.11
C TYR A 96 -1.91 2.49 0.09
N LEU A 97 -1.72 3.80 0.03
CA LEU A 97 -0.58 4.37 -0.68
C LEU A 97 0.68 4.14 0.14
N ASP A 98 1.77 3.83 -0.55
CA ASP A 98 3.09 3.76 0.06
C ASP A 98 3.71 5.17 0.11
N ASP A 99 3.53 5.86 1.22
CA ASP A 99 4.12 7.16 1.55
C ASP A 99 5.44 7.03 2.33
N SER A 100 6.00 5.81 2.40
CA SER A 100 7.22 5.54 3.17
C SER A 100 8.39 6.40 2.73
N LEU A 101 8.51 6.71 1.44
CA LEU A 101 9.58 7.59 0.92
C LEU A 101 9.41 9.03 1.44
N ASP A 102 8.22 9.61 1.32
CA ASP A 102 7.92 10.95 1.83
C ASP A 102 8.16 11.03 3.35
N TYR A 103 7.84 9.95 4.07
CA TYR A 103 8.08 9.85 5.51
C TYR A 103 9.57 9.81 5.85
N ILE A 104 10.35 9.00 5.14
CA ILE A 104 11.81 8.90 5.31
C ILE A 104 12.47 10.25 4.99
N GLU A 105 12.07 10.91 3.91
CA GLU A 105 12.63 12.21 3.52
C GLU A 105 12.38 13.29 4.60
N LYS A 106 11.18 13.30 5.21
CA LYS A 106 10.89 14.17 6.37
C LYS A 106 11.77 13.86 7.57
N ILE A 107 12.02 12.58 7.85
CA ILE A 107 12.93 12.16 8.93
C ILE A 107 14.36 12.63 8.64
N GLU A 108 14.87 12.40 7.43
CA GLU A 108 16.21 12.84 7.05
C GLU A 108 16.37 14.35 7.12
N LYS A 109 15.37 15.10 6.65
CA LYS A 109 15.35 16.56 6.77
C LYS A 109 15.40 16.99 8.24
N SER A 110 14.66 16.33 9.13
CA SER A 110 14.67 16.61 10.57
C SER A 110 16.00 16.23 11.23
N LEU A 111 16.64 15.13 10.78
CA LEU A 111 17.93 14.65 11.29
C LEU A 111 19.13 15.48 10.84
N LYS A 112 19.04 16.18 9.70
CA LYS A 112 20.10 17.07 9.20
C LYS A 112 20.37 18.28 10.10
N ARG A 113 19.61 18.46 11.20
CA ARG A 113 19.81 19.49 12.24
C ARG A 113 19.83 20.94 11.75
N GLU A 114 19.28 21.22 10.57
CA GLU A 114 19.09 22.61 10.12
C GLU A 114 18.08 23.36 11.02
N GLU A 115 17.19 22.63 11.68
CA GLU A 115 16.15 23.12 12.57
C GLU A 115 16.24 22.40 13.92
N ASN A 116 16.81 23.05 14.94
CA ASN A 116 16.98 22.49 16.29
C ASN A 116 15.80 22.94 17.17
N PRO A 117 14.75 22.11 17.39
CA PRO A 117 13.58 22.52 18.17
C PRO A 117 13.88 22.72 19.67
N ILE A 118 15.06 22.30 20.13
CA ILE A 118 15.57 22.58 21.49
C ILE A 118 16.04 24.04 21.58
N GLU A 119 16.65 24.59 20.53
CA GLU A 119 17.15 25.96 20.48
C GLU A 119 16.08 26.94 20.00
N ASN A 120 15.20 26.52 19.08
CA ASN A 120 14.11 27.33 18.57
C ASN A 120 12.74 26.63 18.76
N ARG A 121 12.05 26.98 19.85
CA ARG A 121 10.77 26.38 20.27
C ARG A 121 9.61 26.66 19.32
N ASP A 122 9.73 27.64 18.43
CA ASP A 122 8.69 28.01 17.47
C ASP A 122 8.55 27.00 16.32
N LEU A 123 9.54 26.12 16.15
CA LEU A 123 9.53 25.02 15.19
C LEU A 123 8.58 23.87 15.60
N LEU A 124 8.14 23.84 16.87
CA LEU A 124 7.28 22.78 17.37
C LEU A 124 5.82 23.01 16.96
N PRO A 125 5.13 22.01 16.38
CA PRO A 125 3.72 22.13 16.06
C PRO A 125 2.92 22.39 17.34
N ARG A 126 2.03 23.40 17.29
CA ARG A 126 1.13 23.69 18.41
C ARG A 126 0.31 22.45 18.74
N ARG A 127 0.45 21.98 19.98
CA ARG A 127 -0.30 20.82 20.50
C ARG A 127 -1.79 21.03 20.20
N LYS A 128 -2.41 20.13 19.43
CA LYS A 128 -3.87 20.14 19.27
C LYS A 128 -4.48 20.01 20.66
N LYS A 129 -5.22 21.04 21.10
CA LYS A 129 -6.06 20.95 22.29
C LYS A 129 -7.13 19.90 21.98
N SER A 130 -7.26 18.92 22.89
CA SER A 130 -8.32 17.92 22.85
C SER A 130 -9.69 18.56 23.00
#